data_AF-A0A372G8I5-F1
#
_entry.id   AF-A0A372G8I5-F1
#
_cell.length_a   1.000
_cell.length_b   1.000
_cell.length_c   1.000
_cell.angle_alpha   90.00
_cell.angle_beta   90.00
_cell.angle_gamma   90.00
#
_symmetry.space_group_name_H-M   'P 1'
#
loop_
_entity.id
_entity.type
_entity.pdbx_description
1 polymer ?
#
loop_
_entity_poly.entity_id
_entity_poly.type
_entity_poly.pdbx_seq_one_letter_code
_entity_poly.pdbx_strand_id
1 'polypeptide(L)'
;MLTALDALADQAEITMKIVRSGLDDLPLSGVVDALEFLMHNVEVLHQMVSAVNERAAQIREREVTERPAGTALETMDAALVTLGYGQETAMSMHRLLSLGRRELVLVDEGEV
;
A
#
# COMPACT_ATOMS: atom_id res chain seq x y z
N MET A 1 10.86 10.75 5.61
CA MET A 1 9.44 10.51 5.24
C MET A 1 9.13 11.07 3.85
N LEU A 2 9.38 12.36 3.59
CA LEU A 2 9.29 12.95 2.24
C LEU A 2 10.09 12.16 1.19
N THR A 3 11.37 11.87 1.46
CA THR A 3 12.22 11.09 0.55
C THR A 3 11.72 9.66 0.28
N ALA A 4 11.01 9.04 1.23
CA ALA A 4 10.45 7.70 1.06
C ALA A 4 9.14 7.73 0.26
N LEU A 5 8.34 8.80 0.41
CA LEU A 5 7.15 9.06 -0.40
C LEU A 5 7.53 9.39 -1.84
N ASP A 6 8.57 10.19 -2.05
CA ASP A 6 9.07 10.53 -3.38
C ASP A 6 9.61 9.28 -4.08
N ALA A 7 10.41 8.45 -3.38
CA ALA A 7 10.88 7.18 -3.92
C ALA A 7 9.72 6.24 -4.27
N LEU A 8 8.68 6.15 -3.44
CA LEU A 8 7.49 5.34 -3.73
C LEU A 8 6.71 5.89 -4.95
N ALA A 9 6.63 7.21 -5.11
CA ALA A 9 5.97 7.84 -6.25
C ALA A 9 6.73 7.56 -7.55
N ASP A 10 8.05 7.69 -7.54
CA ASP A 10 8.90 7.35 -8.68
C ASP A 10 8.78 5.85 -9.04
N GLN A 11 8.77 4.97 -8.03
CA GLN A 11 8.60 3.54 -8.20
C GLN A 11 7.21 3.21 -8.78
N ALA A 12 6.15 3.86 -8.30
CA ALA A 12 4.79 3.70 -8.81
C ALA A 12 4.64 4.22 -10.24
N GLU A 13 5.33 5.32 -10.60
CA GLU A 13 5.37 5.83 -11.97
C GLU A 13 6.07 4.84 -12.92
N ILE A 14 7.16 4.20 -12.47
CA ILE A 14 7.83 3.13 -13.22
C ILE A 14 6.90 1.93 -13.41
N THR A 15 6.23 1.46 -12.35
CA THR A 15 5.23 0.37 -12.45
C THR A 15 4.13 0.73 -13.45
N MET A 16 3.58 1.94 -13.36
CA MET A 16 2.54 2.41 -14.27
C MET A 16 3.03 2.54 -15.70
N LYS A 17 4.28 2.94 -15.93
CA LYS A 17 4.88 2.93 -17.26
C LYS A 17 4.96 1.52 -17.81
N ILE A 18 5.44 0.53 -17.04
CA ILE A 18 5.50 -0.88 -17.45
C ILE A 18 4.11 -1.41 -17.81
N VAL A 19 3.11 -1.16 -16.95
CA VAL A 19 1.71 -1.56 -17.19
C VAL A 19 1.14 -0.88 -18.44
N ARG A 20 1.46 0.40 -18.67
CA ARG A 20 0.92 1.20 -19.77
C ARG A 20 1.67 1.01 -21.10
N SER A 21 2.93 0.61 -21.07
CA SER A 21 3.79 0.53 -22.25
C SER A 21 3.87 -0.86 -22.90
N GLY A 22 3.23 -1.89 -22.33
CA GLY A 22 3.11 -3.16 -23.04
C GLY A 22 2.96 -4.37 -22.14
N LEU A 23 1.78 -4.55 -21.52
CA LEU A 23 1.36 -5.88 -21.08
C LEU A 23 0.99 -6.78 -22.27
N ASP A 24 0.63 -6.20 -23.41
CA ASP A 24 0.13 -6.93 -24.59
C ASP A 24 1.21 -7.80 -25.26
N ASP A 25 2.48 -7.42 -25.17
CA ASP A 25 3.62 -8.14 -25.77
C ASP A 25 4.50 -8.86 -24.73
N LEU A 26 4.18 -8.76 -23.43
CA LEU A 26 4.93 -9.45 -22.39
C LEU A 26 4.54 -10.94 -22.34
N PRO A 27 5.51 -11.86 -22.22
CA PRO A 27 5.19 -13.24 -21.86
C PRO A 27 4.54 -13.28 -20.47
N LEU A 28 3.81 -14.35 -20.17
CA LEU A 28 3.10 -14.52 -18.89
C LEU A 28 4.03 -14.35 -17.68
N SER A 29 5.25 -14.87 -17.75
CA SER A 29 6.31 -14.65 -16.76
C SER A 29 6.62 -13.17 -16.50
N GLY A 30 6.61 -12.32 -17.52
CA GLY A 30 6.79 -10.88 -17.38
C GLY A 30 5.62 -10.18 -16.69
N VAL A 31 4.40 -10.71 -16.84
CA VAL A 31 3.22 -10.24 -16.08
C VAL A 31 3.32 -10.64 -14.60
N VAL A 32 3.81 -11.85 -14.32
CA VAL A 32 4.08 -12.33 -12.96
C VAL A 32 5.12 -11.43 -12.25
N ASP A 33 6.22 -11.09 -12.93
CA ASP A 33 7.25 -10.19 -12.40
C ASP A 33 6.69 -8.78 -12.12
N ALA A 34 5.86 -8.25 -13.02
CA ALA A 34 5.21 -6.96 -12.82
C ALA A 34 4.25 -6.96 -11.61
N LEU A 35 3.52 -8.07 -11.38
CA LEU A 35 2.68 -8.24 -10.19
C LEU A 35 3.50 -8.31 -8.90
N GLU A 36 4.63 -9.00 -8.92
CA GLU A 36 5.55 -9.06 -7.77
C GLU A 36 6.07 -7.67 -7.40
N PHE A 37 6.45 -6.87 -8.40
CA PHE A 37 6.85 -5.49 -8.19
C PHE A 37 5.72 -4.61 -7.64
N LEU A 38 4.49 -4.79 -8.13
CA LEU A 38 3.31 -4.09 -7.61
C LEU A 38 3.02 -4.48 -6.16
N MET A 39 3.11 -5.77 -5.82
CA MET A 39 2.93 -6.27 -4.46
C MET A 39 3.95 -5.64 -3.50
N HIS A 40 5.22 -5.55 -3.90
CA HIS A 40 6.25 -4.89 -3.11
C HIS A 40 5.92 -3.41 -2.83
N ASN A 41 5.43 -2.67 -3.83
CA ASN A 41 5.00 -1.28 -3.64
C ASN A 41 3.84 -1.15 -2.65
N VAL A 42 2.87 -2.07 -2.71
CA VAL A 42 1.74 -2.11 -1.76
C VAL A 42 2.23 -2.40 -0.34
N GLU A 43 3.22 -3.28 -0.17
CA GLU A 43 3.82 -3.57 1.13
C GLU A 43 4.54 -2.35 1.71
N VAL A 44 5.34 -1.64 0.90
CA VAL A 44 5.99 -0.40 1.31
C VAL A 44 4.95 0.65 1.71
N LEU A 45 3.88 0.83 0.93
CA LEU A 45 2.79 1.74 1.26
C LEU A 45 2.13 1.37 2.59
N HIS A 46 1.88 0.08 2.82
CA HIS A 46 1.32 -0.41 4.08
C HIS A 46 2.23 -0.06 5.27
N GLN A 47 3.54 -0.30 5.17
CA GLN A 47 4.50 0.05 6.22
C GLN A 47 4.52 1.55 6.51
N MET A 48 4.47 2.38 5.46
CA MET A 48 4.45 3.84 5.60
C MET A 48 3.17 4.34 6.27
N VAL A 49 2.01 3.85 5.84
CA VAL A 49 0.72 4.20 6.47
C VAL A 49 0.70 3.74 7.92
N SER A 50 1.21 2.54 8.22
CA SER A 50 1.31 2.02 9.59
C SER A 50 2.16 2.91 10.49
N ALA A 51 3.34 3.35 10.02
CA ALA A 51 4.21 4.25 10.77
C ALA A 51 3.57 5.62 11.02
N VAL A 52 2.87 6.17 10.03
CA VAL A 52 2.12 7.44 10.18
C VAL A 52 0.97 7.26 11.17
N ASN A 53 0.23 6.15 11.08
CA ASN A 53 -0.87 5.84 11.99
C ASN A 53 -0.40 5.72 13.44
N GLU A 54 0.69 4.99 13.66
CA GLU A 54 1.29 4.81 14.98
C GLU A 54 1.74 6.16 15.55
N ARG A 55 2.36 7.01 14.72
CA ARG A 55 2.75 8.35 15.14
C ARG A 55 1.55 9.24 15.47
N ALA A 56 0.49 9.20 14.66
CA ALA A 56 -0.74 9.95 14.91
C ALA A 56 -1.44 9.48 16.19
N ALA A 57 -1.45 8.18 16.47
CA ALA A 57 -2.00 7.61 17.70
C ALA A 57 -1.21 8.07 18.95
N GLN A 58 0.13 8.12 18.87
CA GLN A 58 0.97 8.66 19.94
C GLN A 58 0.70 10.15 20.19
N ILE A 59 0.48 10.94 19.14
CA ILE A 59 0.13 12.37 19.28
C ILE A 59 -1.25 12.49 19.94
N ARG A 60 -2.22 11.66 19.53
CA ARG A 60 -3.55 11.61 20.15
C ARG A 60 -3.48 11.31 21.63
N GLU A 61 -2.72 10.31 22.03
CA GLU A 61 -2.57 9.95 23.45
C GLU A 61 -2.06 11.13 24.27
N ARG A 62 -1.08 11.90 23.75
CA ARG A 62 -0.59 13.12 24.40
C ARG A 62 -1.65 14.23 24.46
N GLU A 63 -2.32 14.51 23.35
CA GLU A 63 -3.36 15.54 23.29
C GLU A 63 -4.54 15.24 24.23
N VAL A 64 -4.92 13.97 24.40
CA VAL A 64 -5.94 13.55 25.39
C VAL A 64 -5.51 13.91 26.81
N THR A 65 -4.22 13.78 27.14
CA THR A 65 -3.70 14.11 28.48
C THR A 65 -3.50 15.62 28.70
N GLU A 66 -3.14 16.36 27.66
CA GLU A 66 -2.76 17.78 27.78
C GLU A 66 -3.93 18.74 27.49
N ARG A 67 -4.86 18.36 26.61
CA ARG A 67 -5.98 19.20 26.13
C ARG A 67 -7.23 18.35 25.81
N PRO A 68 -7.91 17.81 26.84
CA PRO A 68 -9.00 16.84 26.66
C PRO A 68 -10.29 17.41 26.03
N ALA A 69 -10.41 18.73 25.88
CA ALA A 69 -11.62 19.37 25.35
C ALA A 69 -11.29 20.15 24.07
N GLY A 70 -11.82 19.69 22.93
CA GLY A 70 -11.74 20.42 21.66
C GLY A 70 -12.06 19.58 20.43
N THR A 71 -12.48 20.24 19.36
CA THR A 71 -12.75 19.65 18.03
C THR A 71 -11.51 19.06 17.35
N ALA A 72 -10.31 19.41 17.84
CA ALA A 72 -9.05 18.88 17.36
C ALA A 72 -8.93 17.36 17.62
N LEU A 73 -9.34 16.89 18.81
CA LEU A 73 -9.34 15.45 19.14
C LEU A 73 -10.33 14.69 18.27
N GLU A 74 -11.54 15.21 18.08
CA GLU A 74 -12.56 14.59 17.20
C GLU A 74 -12.07 14.49 15.75
N THR A 75 -11.42 15.55 15.25
CA THR A 75 -10.84 15.56 13.90
C THR A 75 -9.70 14.54 13.78
N MET A 76 -8.89 14.38 14.83
CA MET A 76 -7.79 13.43 14.85
C MET A 76 -8.29 11.98 14.90
N ASP A 77 -9.37 11.73 15.63
CA ASP A 77 -10.03 10.42 15.69
C ASP A 77 -10.59 10.02 14.32
N ALA A 78 -11.26 10.95 13.63
CA ALA A 78 -11.74 10.73 12.28
C ALA A 78 -10.58 10.47 11.28
N ALA A 79 -9.47 11.19 11.43
CA ALA A 79 -8.27 11.00 10.60
C ALA A 79 -7.64 9.61 10.83
N LEU A 80 -7.51 9.19 12.09
CA LEU A 80 -6.97 7.86 12.46
C LEU A 80 -7.84 6.72 11.93
N VAL A 81 -9.16 6.85 12.00
CA VAL A 81 -10.09 5.88 11.39
C VAL A 81 -9.85 5.78 9.89
N THR A 82 -9.73 6.93 9.21
CA THR A 82 -9.50 6.98 7.75
C THR A 82 -8.16 6.35 7.36
N LEU A 83 -7.10 6.65 8.10
CA LEU A 83 -5.79 6.04 7.90
C LEU A 83 -5.81 4.54 8.19
N GLY A 84 -6.57 4.10 9.20
CA GLY A 84 -6.85 2.69 9.48
C GLY A 84 -7.46 1.96 8.29
N TYR A 85 -8.48 2.55 7.64
CA TYR A 85 -9.03 2.00 6.41
C TYR A 85 -8.00 1.91 5.29
N GLY A 86 -7.15 2.92 5.14
CA GLY A 86 -6.05 2.89 4.17
C GLY A 86 -5.11 1.71 4.39
N GLN A 87 -4.75 1.45 5.64
CA GLN A 87 -3.88 0.34 6.03
C GLN A 87 -4.51 -1.03 5.75
N GLU A 88 -5.77 -1.24 6.13
CA GLU A 88 -6.50 -2.49 5.85
C GLU A 88 -6.70 -2.72 4.35
N THR A 89 -6.95 -1.65 3.61
CA THR A 89 -7.13 -1.69 2.15
C THR A 89 -5.82 -2.10 1.46
N ALA A 90 -4.66 -1.57 1.90
CA ALA A 90 -3.37 -1.99 1.38
C ALA A 90 -3.08 -3.47 1.64
N MET A 91 -3.35 -3.99 2.85
CA MET A 91 -3.22 -5.42 3.13
C MET A 91 -4.16 -6.28 2.28
N SER A 92 -5.39 -5.82 2.08
CA SER A 92 -6.39 -6.54 1.26
C SER A 92 -5.95 -6.59 -0.21
N MET A 93 -5.47 -5.48 -0.75
CA MET A 93 -4.87 -5.44 -2.09
C MET A 93 -3.70 -6.41 -2.22
N HIS A 94 -2.76 -6.40 -1.26
CA HIS A 94 -1.61 -7.31 -1.29
C HIS A 94 -2.05 -8.78 -1.35
N ARG A 95 -3.06 -9.17 -0.56
CA ARG A 95 -3.60 -10.54 -0.56
C ARG A 95 -4.23 -10.92 -1.90
N LEU A 96 -5.04 -10.03 -2.48
CA LEU A 96 -5.69 -10.28 -3.77
C LEU A 96 -4.66 -10.41 -4.90
N LEU A 97 -3.66 -9.53 -4.93
CA LEU A 97 -2.56 -9.60 -5.89
C LEU A 97 -1.73 -10.87 -5.72
N SER A 98 -1.46 -11.28 -4.47
CA SER A 98 -0.75 -12.54 -4.18
C SER A 98 -1.49 -13.76 -4.71
N LEU A 99 -2.83 -13.77 -4.57
CA LEU A 99 -3.67 -14.86 -5.09
C LEU A 99 -3.64 -14.89 -6.61
N GLY A 100 -3.87 -13.75 -7.26
CA GLY A 100 -3.80 -13.65 -8.73
C GLY A 100 -2.43 -14.05 -9.28
N ARG A 101 -1.34 -13.60 -8.65
CA ARG A 101 0.03 -14.01 -9.03
C ARG A 101 0.21 -15.52 -8.95
N ARG A 102 -0.27 -16.15 -7.86
CA ARG A 102 -0.20 -17.62 -7.72
C ARG A 102 -0.94 -18.33 -8.83
N GLU A 103 -2.15 -17.89 -9.16
CA GLU A 103 -2.94 -18.49 -10.25
C GLU A 103 -2.23 -18.36 -11.60
N LEU A 104 -1.61 -17.21 -11.88
CA LEU A 104 -0.84 -17.01 -13.12
C LEU A 104 0.43 -17.88 -13.18
N VAL A 105 1.13 -18.06 -12.06
CA VAL A 105 2.30 -18.96 -11.99
C VAL A 105 1.90 -20.40 -12.31
N LEU A 106 0.79 -20.89 -11.75
CA LEU A 106 0.30 -22.23 -12.05
C LEU A 106 -0.03 -22.41 -13.55
N VAL A 107 -0.57 -21.38 -14.20
CA VAL A 107 -0.83 -21.38 -15.65
C VAL A 107 0.48 -21.43 -16.44
N ASP A 108 1.50 -20.67 -16.03
CA ASP A 108 2.82 -20.65 -16.69
C ASP A 108 3.55 -22.00 -16.56
N GLU A 109 3.39 -22.67 -15.41
CA GLU A 109 3.94 -24.00 -15.13
C GLU A 109 3.15 -25.14 -15.80
N GLY A 110 1.98 -24.84 -16.39
CA GLY A 110 1.11 -25.81 -17.05
C GLY A 110 0.34 -26.71 -16.08
N GLU A 111 0.13 -26.27 -14.84
CA GLU A 111 -0.53 -27.03 -13.78
C GLU A 111 -2.07 -26.85 -13.73
N VAL A 112 -2.67 -26.19 -14.73
CA VAL A 112 -4.11 -25.82 -14.78
C VAL A 112 -4.78 -26.25 -16.09
#